data_AF-A0A7W7RJA3-F1
#
_entry.id   AF-A0A7W7RJA3-F1
#
_cell.length_a   1.000
_cell.length_b   1.000
_cell.length_c   1.000
_cell.angle_alpha   90.00
_cell.angle_beta   90.00
_cell.angle_gamma   90.00
#
_symmetry.space_group_name_H-M   'P 1'
#
loop_
_entity.id
_entity.type
_entity.pdbx_description
1 polymer ?
#
loop_
_entity_poly.entity_id
_entity_poly.type
_entity_poly.pdbx_seq_one_letter_code
_entity_poly.pdbx_strand_id
1 'polypeptide(L)'
;MPSTPTGWQRSTSVSGPGWSFLSLDRRAGEARRFSGGRSHPGYGFLSESAAFSEACDKAGPTFVGPPPELLELFGDKTRSRDLAARNGVPVLAATAGATTIGEARDFLAGLGPDSGVMVKALAGGGGRPGDTDTTSASALDVTTFSTMGRLSGQVPTVGIASGRCFAGNAALLGCCDVVIATPDATIGMGGPAMIEGGGLGRFRPEEVGPVSVQAPNGVIDLLADDDAGAVRAARTYLSYFQGAADDWEQADQRALRHVVPESRVRVYDIRAAIDVIADTGSVLELRRDFGVGISTALVRVEGRPMGLVANNPAHLGGAIDRDAADKMARFLQLCDAHGLPVVSLCDTPGFMVGPDAERTATVRHFSRLFVTGANLSVPIVAVVLRKGYGLGAQAMAGGSFRAPAATLAWPTGEVGGMGLEGAVRLGYRRELEAIEDPAERQRAFDELLAQQYARGKATNAASVFELDDVIDPAETRRWIGTALSGYDGDGRGGSTGRRPFVDTW
;
A
#
# COMPACT_ATOMS: atom_id res chain seq x y z
N MET A 1 -34.21 6.12 -46.20
CA MET A 1 -33.35 6.70 -45.13
C MET A 1 -34.22 7.62 -44.30
N PRO A 2 -34.40 7.41 -42.99
CA PRO A 2 -35.04 8.41 -42.15
C PRO A 2 -34.06 9.57 -41.96
N SER A 3 -34.58 10.78 -42.10
CA SER A 3 -33.87 12.05 -41.95
C SER A 3 -33.18 12.15 -40.59
N THR A 4 -31.85 12.33 -40.60
CA THR A 4 -31.06 12.73 -39.44
C THR A 4 -31.60 14.06 -38.90
N PRO A 5 -31.93 14.21 -37.61
CA PRO A 5 -32.32 15.50 -37.07
C PRO A 5 -31.10 16.44 -37.10
N THR A 6 -31.13 17.45 -37.96
CA THR A 6 -30.11 18.49 -38.12
C THR A 6 -30.15 19.53 -36.97
N GLY A 7 -30.23 19.08 -35.72
CA GLY A 7 -30.45 19.94 -34.55
C GLY A 7 -29.22 20.34 -33.74
N TRP A 8 -28.05 19.72 -33.95
CA TRP A 8 -26.96 19.80 -32.98
C TRP A 8 -25.61 20.06 -33.66
N GLN A 9 -25.27 21.33 -33.88
CA GLN A 9 -24.02 21.69 -34.58
C GLN A 9 -23.21 22.82 -33.92
N ARG A 10 -23.63 23.37 -32.75
CA ARG A 10 -22.93 24.50 -32.12
C ARG A 10 -22.91 24.38 -30.60
N SER A 11 -21.71 24.37 -30.03
CA SER A 11 -21.44 24.51 -28.59
C SER A 11 -20.67 25.82 -28.37
N THR A 12 -20.97 26.54 -27.30
CA THR A 12 -20.21 27.74 -26.90
C THR A 12 -19.78 27.63 -25.45
N SER A 13 -18.51 27.94 -25.17
CA SER A 13 -17.97 28.06 -23.82
C SER A 13 -18.10 29.51 -23.38
N VAL A 14 -18.76 29.77 -22.26
CA VAL A 14 -18.92 31.12 -21.73
C VAL A 14 -17.87 31.34 -20.63
N SER A 15 -17.14 32.46 -20.69
CA SER A 15 -16.13 32.86 -19.69
C SER A 15 -16.08 34.39 -19.56
N GLY A 16 -15.81 34.91 -18.35
CA GLY A 16 -15.62 36.36 -18.13
C GLY A 16 -15.03 36.71 -16.76
N PRO A 17 -14.68 38.00 -16.52
CA PRO A 17 -14.16 38.45 -15.23
C PRO A 17 -15.19 38.26 -14.10
N GLY A 18 -14.73 37.78 -12.93
CA GLY A 18 -15.60 37.54 -11.76
C GLY A 18 -16.49 36.28 -11.84
N TRP A 19 -16.16 35.32 -12.72
CA TRP A 19 -16.83 34.03 -12.84
C TRP A 19 -16.50 33.08 -11.67
N SER A 20 -17.07 33.34 -10.49
CA SER A 20 -16.97 32.45 -9.31
C SER A 20 -18.05 31.36 -9.33
N PHE A 21 -17.78 30.19 -8.72
CA PHE A 21 -18.79 29.14 -8.51
C PHE A 21 -19.90 29.58 -7.53
N LEU A 22 -19.66 30.65 -6.76
CA LEU A 22 -20.58 31.21 -5.77
C LEU A 22 -21.73 32.03 -6.37
N SER A 23 -21.72 32.32 -7.67
CA SER A 23 -22.70 33.21 -8.33
C SER A 23 -23.73 32.44 -9.16
N LEU A 24 -24.47 31.52 -8.52
CA LEU A 24 -25.39 30.57 -9.16
C LEU A 24 -26.47 31.26 -10.02
N ASP A 25 -27.14 32.28 -9.48
CA ASP A 25 -28.20 33.03 -10.17
C ASP A 25 -27.68 33.80 -11.39
N ARG A 26 -26.46 34.34 -11.31
CA ARG A 26 -25.83 35.05 -12.43
C ARG A 26 -25.50 34.08 -13.57
N ARG A 27 -25.05 32.86 -13.25
CA ARG A 27 -24.75 31.81 -14.25
C ARG A 27 -26.02 31.28 -14.92
N ALA A 28 -27.05 30.97 -14.14
CA ALA A 28 -28.35 30.58 -14.69
C ALA A 28 -28.98 31.72 -15.52
N GLY A 29 -28.83 32.96 -15.06
CA GLY A 29 -29.27 34.18 -15.76
C GLY A 29 -28.57 34.39 -17.10
N GLU A 30 -27.27 34.12 -17.22
CA GLU A 30 -26.56 34.18 -18.51
C GLU A 30 -26.96 33.04 -19.45
N ALA A 31 -27.29 31.86 -18.91
CA ALA A 31 -27.81 30.74 -19.68
C ALA A 31 -29.20 31.02 -20.30
N ARG A 32 -29.96 32.01 -19.78
CA ARG A 32 -31.21 32.52 -20.40
C ARG A 32 -31.00 33.05 -21.82
N ARG A 33 -29.78 33.51 -22.16
CA ARG A 33 -29.45 33.96 -23.52
C ARG A 33 -29.54 32.83 -24.56
N PHE A 34 -29.64 31.59 -24.10
CA PHE A 34 -29.74 30.37 -24.90
C PHE A 34 -31.02 29.59 -24.57
N SER A 35 -32.15 30.29 -24.41
CA SER A 35 -33.47 29.69 -24.15
C SER A 35 -33.76 28.52 -25.12
N GLY A 36 -34.05 27.33 -24.58
CA GLY A 36 -34.23 26.09 -25.35
C GLY A 36 -32.96 25.28 -25.59
N GLY A 37 -31.80 25.73 -25.09
CA GLY A 37 -30.53 25.00 -25.11
C GLY A 37 -30.36 24.02 -23.94
N ARG A 38 -29.25 23.27 -23.96
CA ARG A 38 -28.83 22.38 -22.87
C ARG A 38 -27.61 22.97 -22.15
N SER A 39 -27.62 22.97 -20.82
CA SER A 39 -26.54 23.50 -19.98
C SER A 39 -25.78 22.34 -19.33
N HIS A 40 -24.52 22.14 -19.72
CA HIS A 40 -23.62 21.18 -19.07
C HIS A 40 -22.58 21.97 -18.26
N PRO A 41 -22.58 21.91 -16.91
CA PRO A 41 -21.68 22.71 -16.08
C PRO A 41 -20.22 22.27 -16.12
N GLY A 42 -19.90 21.17 -16.81
CA GLY A 42 -18.60 20.52 -16.73
C GLY A 42 -18.59 19.53 -15.57
N TYR A 43 -17.49 19.48 -14.84
CA TYR A 43 -17.32 18.60 -13.67
C TYR A 43 -17.01 19.44 -12.42
N GLY A 44 -17.37 18.94 -11.24
CA GLY A 44 -17.09 19.56 -9.94
C GLY A 44 -18.32 20.18 -9.28
N PHE A 45 -18.13 21.18 -8.41
CA PHE A 45 -19.19 21.68 -7.51
C PHE A 45 -20.51 22.07 -8.19
N LEU A 46 -20.49 22.55 -9.44
CA LEU A 46 -21.69 22.92 -10.19
C LEU A 46 -22.41 21.72 -10.83
N SER A 47 -21.69 20.66 -11.22
CA SER A 47 -22.31 19.42 -11.74
C SER A 47 -23.03 18.62 -10.67
N GLU A 48 -22.67 18.86 -9.41
CA GLU A 48 -23.27 18.24 -8.23
C GLU A 48 -24.23 19.19 -7.50
N SER A 49 -24.49 20.39 -8.03
CA SER A 49 -25.31 21.39 -7.37
C SER A 49 -26.78 21.25 -7.78
N ALA A 50 -27.61 20.76 -6.84
CA ALA A 50 -29.06 20.76 -7.00
C ALA A 50 -29.60 22.17 -7.27
N ALA A 51 -29.11 23.17 -6.54
CA ALA A 51 -29.49 24.58 -6.74
C ALA A 51 -29.17 25.09 -8.15
N PHE A 52 -28.05 24.67 -8.75
CA PHE A 52 -27.71 25.04 -10.11
C PHE A 52 -28.60 24.33 -11.15
N SER A 53 -28.90 23.05 -10.93
CA SER A 53 -29.84 22.29 -11.75
C SER A 53 -31.23 22.95 -11.72
N GLU A 54 -31.73 23.29 -10.53
CA GLU A 54 -33.01 23.98 -10.35
C GLU A 54 -32.99 25.38 -10.97
N ALA A 55 -31.88 26.10 -10.86
CA ALA A 55 -31.72 27.41 -11.50
C ALA A 55 -31.72 27.30 -13.04
N CYS A 56 -31.17 26.22 -13.62
CA CYS A 56 -31.28 25.94 -15.05
C CYS A 56 -32.74 25.68 -15.46
N ASP A 57 -33.46 24.84 -14.71
CA ASP A 57 -34.87 24.56 -14.96
C ASP A 57 -35.72 25.84 -14.92
N LYS A 58 -35.48 26.72 -13.94
CA LYS A 58 -36.15 28.04 -13.83
C LYS A 58 -35.74 29.03 -14.93
N ALA A 59 -34.52 28.92 -15.45
CA ALA A 59 -33.98 29.85 -16.45
C ALA A 59 -34.30 29.44 -17.90
N GLY A 60 -34.75 28.20 -18.14
CA GLY A 60 -35.15 27.69 -19.45
C GLY A 60 -34.18 26.73 -20.17
N PRO A 61 -32.85 26.70 -19.95
CA PRO A 61 -32.01 25.66 -20.52
C PRO A 61 -32.10 24.35 -19.71
N THR A 62 -32.18 23.21 -20.40
CA THR A 62 -32.20 21.89 -19.74
C THR A 62 -30.83 21.58 -19.14
N PHE A 63 -30.78 21.34 -17.84
CA PHE A 63 -29.57 20.85 -17.19
C PHE A 63 -29.17 19.47 -17.73
N VAL A 64 -27.91 19.30 -18.11
CA VAL A 64 -27.38 18.00 -18.54
C VAL A 64 -26.75 17.32 -17.33
N GLY A 65 -27.57 16.59 -16.59
CA GLY A 65 -27.20 15.84 -15.40
C GLY A 65 -28.44 15.33 -14.66
N PRO A 66 -28.29 14.80 -13.44
CA PRO A 66 -29.42 14.35 -12.65
C PRO A 66 -30.34 15.54 -12.29
N PRO A 67 -31.66 15.31 -12.18
CA PRO A 67 -32.60 16.35 -11.77
C PRO A 67 -32.30 16.79 -10.32
N PRO A 68 -32.73 18.01 -9.93
CA PRO A 68 -32.44 18.57 -8.61
C PRO A 68 -32.74 17.62 -7.46
N GLU A 69 -33.88 16.91 -7.52
CA GLU A 69 -34.28 15.98 -6.46
C GLU A 69 -33.31 14.80 -6.28
N LEU A 70 -32.69 14.30 -7.36
CA LEU A 70 -31.69 13.24 -7.27
C LEU A 70 -30.36 13.79 -6.78
N LEU A 71 -29.98 15.00 -7.20
CA LEU A 71 -28.78 15.66 -6.68
C LEU A 71 -28.88 15.93 -5.18
N GLU A 72 -30.04 16.36 -4.67
CA GLU A 72 -30.27 16.51 -3.23
C GLU A 72 -30.26 15.17 -2.50
N LEU A 73 -30.93 14.15 -3.07
CA LEU A 73 -31.02 12.82 -2.48
C LEU A 73 -29.63 12.18 -2.33
N PHE A 74 -28.82 12.25 -3.38
CA PHE A 74 -27.47 11.68 -3.39
C PHE A 74 -26.40 12.59 -2.77
N GLY A 75 -26.72 13.88 -2.56
CA GLY A 75 -25.90 14.80 -1.77
C GLY A 75 -25.95 14.56 -0.27
N ASP A 76 -27.00 13.89 0.21
CA ASP A 76 -27.19 13.46 1.61
C ASP A 76 -26.91 11.95 1.75
N LYS A 77 -25.84 11.63 2.48
CA LYS A 77 -25.40 10.24 2.63
C LYS A 77 -26.37 9.37 3.42
N THR A 78 -27.15 9.95 4.34
CA THR A 78 -28.16 9.22 5.11
C THR A 78 -29.36 8.89 4.24
N ARG A 79 -29.90 9.89 3.53
CA ARG A 79 -31.02 9.68 2.61
C ARG A 79 -30.66 8.72 1.48
N SER A 80 -29.42 8.78 0.99
CA SER A 80 -28.86 7.82 0.03
C SER A 80 -28.83 6.40 0.57
N ARG A 81 -28.30 6.21 1.79
CA ARG A 81 -28.25 4.91 2.45
C ARG A 81 -29.65 4.35 2.71
N ASP A 82 -30.56 5.18 3.20
CA ASP A 82 -31.94 4.77 3.47
C ASP A 82 -32.66 4.36 2.17
N LEU A 83 -32.39 5.07 1.06
CA LEU A 83 -32.87 4.66 -0.25
C LEU A 83 -32.28 3.30 -0.67
N ALA A 84 -30.97 3.09 -0.49
CA ALA A 84 -30.31 1.84 -0.80
C ALA A 84 -30.93 0.67 0.00
N ALA A 85 -31.12 0.84 1.32
CA ALA A 85 -31.77 -0.14 2.18
C ALA A 85 -33.21 -0.45 1.74
N ARG A 86 -34.02 0.58 1.42
CA ARG A 86 -35.39 0.40 0.90
C ARG A 86 -35.45 -0.38 -0.41
N ASN A 87 -34.39 -0.33 -1.21
CA ASN A 87 -34.27 -1.07 -2.47
C ASN A 87 -33.56 -2.44 -2.31
N GLY A 88 -33.36 -2.91 -1.07
CA GLY A 88 -32.75 -4.21 -0.80
C GLY A 88 -31.23 -4.25 -1.04
N VAL A 89 -30.58 -3.10 -1.16
CA VAL A 89 -29.11 -3.02 -1.21
C VAL A 89 -28.57 -3.19 0.21
N PRO A 90 -27.68 -4.16 0.48
CA PRO A 90 -27.07 -4.31 1.79
C PRO A 90 -26.31 -3.05 2.21
N VAL A 91 -26.61 -2.53 3.40
CA VAL A 91 -25.93 -1.37 3.99
C VAL A 91 -25.48 -1.68 5.41
N LEU A 92 -24.38 -1.05 5.84
CA LEU A 92 -23.91 -1.16 7.22
C LEU A 92 -24.89 -0.47 8.18
N ALA A 93 -24.95 -0.97 9.42
CA ALA A 93 -25.63 -0.28 10.51
C ALA A 93 -25.01 1.12 10.67
N ALA A 94 -25.84 2.13 10.80
CA ALA A 94 -25.41 3.51 10.98
C ALA A 94 -26.54 4.33 11.61
N THR A 95 -26.17 5.46 12.21
CA THR A 95 -27.11 6.40 12.82
C THR A 95 -28.00 7.09 11.78
N ALA A 96 -29.17 7.56 12.19
CA ALA A 96 -30.14 8.22 11.31
C ALA A 96 -29.88 9.73 11.24
N GLY A 97 -28.83 10.13 10.51
CA GLY A 97 -28.57 11.53 10.18
C GLY A 97 -27.47 12.18 10.99
N ALA A 98 -27.59 13.50 11.21
CA ALA A 98 -26.64 14.25 12.02
C ALA A 98 -26.59 13.64 13.43
N THR A 99 -25.39 13.25 13.86
CA THR A 99 -25.20 12.43 15.06
C THR A 99 -24.37 13.21 16.05
N THR A 100 -24.88 13.35 17.27
CA THR A 100 -24.14 13.92 18.40
C THR A 100 -23.08 12.95 18.93
N ILE A 101 -22.11 13.46 19.69
CA ILE A 101 -21.08 12.60 20.32
C ILE A 101 -21.70 11.56 21.26
N GLY A 102 -22.78 11.93 21.97
CA GLY A 102 -23.51 11.00 22.84
C GLY A 102 -24.11 9.85 22.03
N GLU A 103 -24.85 10.17 20.97
CA GLU A 103 -25.47 9.17 20.09
C GLU A 103 -24.44 8.29 19.37
N ALA A 104 -23.29 8.84 18.99
CA ALA A 104 -22.21 8.05 18.39
C ALA A 104 -21.61 7.05 19.39
N ARG A 105 -21.51 7.42 20.68
CA ARG A 105 -21.04 6.52 21.75
C ARG A 105 -22.06 5.44 22.06
N ASP A 106 -23.34 5.81 22.13
CA ASP A 106 -24.42 4.85 22.37
C ASP A 106 -24.55 3.87 21.20
N PHE A 107 -24.39 4.38 19.97
CA PHE A 107 -24.34 3.55 18.77
C PHE A 107 -23.16 2.57 18.81
N LEU A 108 -21.95 3.04 19.14
CA LEU A 108 -20.77 2.18 19.31
C LEU A 108 -21.01 1.11 20.38
N ALA A 109 -21.52 1.51 21.55
CA ALA A 109 -21.81 0.58 22.66
C ALA A 109 -22.84 -0.50 22.26
N GLY A 110 -23.79 -0.15 21.39
CA GLY A 110 -24.80 -1.07 20.86
C GLY A 110 -24.29 -2.10 19.85
N LEU A 111 -23.09 -1.92 19.29
CA LEU A 111 -22.52 -2.84 18.28
C LEU A 111 -21.69 -3.99 18.91
N GLY A 112 -21.46 -3.97 20.22
CA GLY A 112 -20.65 -4.97 20.93
C GLY A 112 -19.17 -4.57 21.12
N PRO A 113 -18.44 -5.32 21.97
CA PRO A 113 -17.11 -4.91 22.45
C PRO A 113 -16.00 -4.89 21.39
N ASP A 114 -16.16 -5.61 20.27
CA ASP A 114 -15.17 -5.71 19.19
C ASP A 114 -15.54 -4.91 17.93
N SER A 115 -16.56 -4.05 18.02
CA SER A 115 -17.08 -3.29 16.88
C SER A 115 -16.46 -1.90 16.77
N GLY A 116 -16.28 -1.41 15.54
CA GLY A 116 -15.80 -0.06 15.24
C GLY A 116 -16.88 0.81 14.60
N VAL A 117 -16.82 2.13 14.83
CA VAL A 117 -17.72 3.10 14.19
C VAL A 117 -16.89 4.05 13.31
N MET A 118 -17.24 4.10 12.02
CA MET A 118 -16.71 5.09 11.09
C MET A 118 -17.57 6.35 11.14
N VAL A 119 -16.98 7.48 11.56
CA VAL A 119 -17.67 8.78 11.58
C VAL A 119 -17.42 9.50 10.26
N LYS A 120 -18.47 9.72 9.48
CA LYS A 120 -18.41 10.42 8.20
C LYS A 120 -19.30 11.66 8.25
N ALA A 121 -18.82 12.76 7.67
CA ALA A 121 -19.64 13.95 7.51
C ALA A 121 -20.90 13.64 6.67
N LEU A 122 -22.06 14.11 7.15
CA LEU A 122 -23.39 13.89 6.55
C LEU A 122 -23.42 14.30 5.06
N ALA A 123 -22.69 15.37 4.72
CA ALA A 123 -22.50 15.88 3.36
C ALA A 123 -21.02 16.22 3.11
N GLY A 124 -20.59 16.31 1.85
CA GLY A 124 -19.26 16.85 1.45
C GLY A 124 -18.23 15.87 0.89
N GLY A 125 -17.36 16.40 0.02
CA GLY A 125 -16.20 15.78 -0.64
C GLY A 125 -14.92 16.64 -0.51
N GLY A 126 -14.76 17.31 0.64
CA GLY A 126 -13.70 18.27 0.94
C GLY A 126 -14.26 19.53 1.63
N GLY A 127 -13.39 20.45 2.03
CA GLY A 127 -13.79 21.73 2.63
C GLY A 127 -14.72 22.51 1.69
N ARG A 128 -15.89 22.92 2.18
CA ARG A 128 -16.91 23.63 1.41
C ARG A 128 -16.81 25.13 1.67
N PRO A 129 -16.36 25.95 0.71
CA PRO A 129 -16.26 27.39 0.88
C PRO A 129 -17.62 28.12 0.81
N GLY A 130 -18.72 27.40 0.51
CA GLY A 130 -20.06 27.97 0.35
C GLY A 130 -20.97 27.87 1.57
N ASP A 131 -20.51 27.24 2.66
CA ASP A 131 -21.31 27.09 3.87
C ASP A 131 -21.23 28.40 4.67
N THR A 132 -22.21 29.28 4.48
CA THR A 132 -22.28 30.60 5.14
C THR A 132 -23.01 30.58 6.49
N ASP A 133 -23.78 29.52 6.75
CA ASP A 133 -24.54 29.32 8.00
C ASP A 133 -23.64 28.68 9.07
N THR A 134 -22.46 29.26 9.29
CA THR A 134 -21.50 28.81 10.30
C THR A 134 -20.98 30.01 11.09
N THR A 135 -20.60 29.78 12.35
CA THR A 135 -19.92 30.78 13.18
C THR A 135 -18.39 30.64 13.10
N SER A 136 -17.89 29.73 12.26
CA SER A 136 -16.47 29.39 12.16
C SER A 136 -15.69 30.49 11.45
N ALA A 137 -14.62 30.98 12.09
CA ALA A 137 -13.72 31.97 11.48
C ALA A 137 -12.75 31.33 10.46
N SER A 138 -12.17 30.17 10.79
CA SER A 138 -11.24 29.44 9.92
C SER A 138 -11.54 27.95 9.80
N ALA A 139 -12.32 27.39 10.73
CA ALA A 139 -12.59 25.95 10.86
C ALA A 139 -11.31 25.08 10.96
N LEU A 140 -10.18 25.64 11.42
CA LEU A 140 -8.93 24.88 11.61
C LEU A 140 -8.90 24.06 12.91
N ASP A 141 -9.91 24.22 13.75
CA ASP A 141 -10.13 23.46 14.98
C ASP A 141 -10.84 22.12 14.75
N VAL A 142 -11.14 21.76 13.49
CA VAL A 142 -11.70 20.44 13.15
C VAL A 142 -10.76 19.31 13.59
N THR A 143 -11.29 18.37 14.35
CA THR A 143 -10.50 17.27 14.91
C THR A 143 -10.45 16.04 14.00
N THR A 144 -11.22 15.98 12.92
CA THR A 144 -11.40 14.80 12.07
C THR A 144 -10.09 14.18 11.60
N PHE A 145 -9.12 14.98 11.14
CA PHE A 145 -7.84 14.47 10.65
C PHE A 145 -6.98 13.87 11.77
N SER A 146 -6.95 14.52 12.93
CA SER A 146 -6.20 14.00 14.09
C SER A 146 -6.88 12.76 14.69
N THR A 147 -8.21 12.71 14.68
CA THR A 147 -8.98 11.51 15.07
C THR A 147 -8.72 10.34 14.13
N MET A 148 -8.71 10.58 12.81
CA MET A 148 -8.37 9.55 11.82
C MET A 148 -6.94 9.02 12.05
N GLY A 149 -5.96 9.92 12.19
CA GLY A 149 -4.57 9.53 12.46
C GLY A 149 -4.40 8.73 13.75
N ARG A 150 -5.22 9.00 14.78
CA ARG A 150 -5.20 8.22 16.03
C ARG A 150 -5.69 6.79 15.88
N LEU A 151 -6.44 6.44 14.83
CA LEU A 151 -6.90 5.06 14.60
C LEU A 151 -5.78 4.14 14.10
N SER A 152 -4.71 4.70 13.53
CA SER A 152 -3.55 3.94 13.06
C SER A 152 -2.98 3.08 14.18
N GLY A 153 -2.72 1.80 13.87
CA GLY A 153 -2.24 0.80 14.84
C GLY A 153 -3.26 0.33 15.90
N GLN A 154 -4.46 0.93 15.95
CA GLN A 154 -5.55 0.44 16.82
C GLN A 154 -6.50 -0.52 16.11
N VAL A 155 -6.83 -0.20 14.85
CA VAL A 155 -7.72 -0.98 13.98
C VAL A 155 -7.19 -0.98 12.55
N PRO A 156 -7.43 -2.05 11.76
CA PRO A 156 -7.13 -2.02 10.34
C PRO A 156 -7.92 -0.92 9.62
N THR A 157 -7.24 -0.05 8.88
CA THR A 157 -7.87 1.04 8.13
C THR A 157 -7.69 0.88 6.62
N VAL A 158 -8.81 0.96 5.88
CA VAL A 158 -8.82 0.80 4.42
C VAL A 158 -9.31 2.08 3.76
N GLY A 159 -8.50 2.63 2.87
CA GLY A 159 -8.84 3.76 2.04
C GLY A 159 -9.07 3.33 0.59
N ILE A 160 -10.20 3.72 0.01
CA ILE A 160 -10.50 3.47 -1.40
C ILE A 160 -10.64 4.80 -2.13
N ALA A 161 -9.85 5.00 -3.18
CA ALA A 161 -9.92 6.14 -4.09
C ALA A 161 -10.46 5.70 -5.45
N SER A 162 -11.68 6.11 -5.77
CA SER A 162 -12.23 6.04 -7.12
C SER A 162 -12.54 7.45 -7.60
N GLY A 163 -12.03 7.81 -8.77
CA GLY A 163 -12.04 9.18 -9.28
C GLY A 163 -11.19 10.16 -8.45
N ARG A 164 -11.73 11.36 -8.20
CA ARG A 164 -10.96 12.51 -7.68
C ARG A 164 -10.91 12.52 -6.16
N CYS A 165 -9.71 12.48 -5.58
CA CYS A 165 -9.49 12.53 -4.14
C CYS A 165 -8.50 13.66 -3.79
N PHE A 166 -9.02 14.83 -3.38
CA PHE A 166 -8.19 16.00 -3.11
C PHE A 166 -8.32 16.55 -1.68
N ALA A 167 -7.29 17.26 -1.24
CA ALA A 167 -7.26 18.02 0.02
C ALA A 167 -7.61 17.16 1.24
N GLY A 168 -8.63 17.52 2.01
CA GLY A 168 -9.02 16.77 3.21
C GLY A 168 -9.34 15.29 2.94
N ASN A 169 -9.88 14.96 1.76
CA ASN A 169 -10.13 13.56 1.40
C ASN A 169 -8.83 12.79 1.22
N ALA A 170 -7.84 13.40 0.55
CA ALA A 170 -6.51 12.80 0.38
C ALA A 170 -5.76 12.70 1.71
N ALA A 171 -5.94 13.66 2.62
CA ALA A 171 -5.37 13.61 3.96
C ALA A 171 -5.92 12.41 4.76
N LEU A 172 -7.23 12.16 4.71
CA LEU A 172 -7.84 10.97 5.35
C LEU A 172 -7.36 9.67 4.69
N LEU A 173 -7.29 9.66 3.35
CA LEU A 173 -6.82 8.51 2.57
C LEU A 173 -5.38 8.14 2.93
N GLY A 174 -4.49 9.13 3.03
CA GLY A 174 -3.08 8.93 3.37
C GLY A 174 -2.82 8.49 4.81
N CYS A 175 -3.82 8.56 5.69
CA CYS A 175 -3.74 8.02 7.05
C CYS A 175 -4.13 6.53 7.14
N CYS A 176 -4.61 5.91 6.06
CA CYS A 176 -5.00 4.50 6.07
C CYS A 176 -3.79 3.55 5.99
N ASP A 177 -3.95 2.36 6.55
CA ASP A 177 -2.97 1.27 6.45
C ASP A 177 -2.81 0.78 5.00
N VAL A 178 -3.89 0.81 4.22
CA VAL A 178 -3.87 0.47 2.79
C VAL A 178 -4.68 1.47 1.97
N VAL A 179 -4.11 1.90 0.85
CA VAL A 179 -4.72 2.73 -0.18
C VAL A 179 -4.95 1.87 -1.42
N ILE A 180 -6.23 1.66 -1.72
CA ILE A 180 -6.72 0.98 -2.91
C ILE A 180 -7.23 2.04 -3.88
N ALA A 181 -6.81 1.98 -5.14
CA ALA A 181 -7.24 2.94 -6.15
C ALA A 181 -7.76 2.24 -7.42
N THR A 182 -8.67 2.89 -8.14
CA THR A 182 -9.10 2.48 -9.49
C THR A 182 -8.30 3.24 -10.56
N PRO A 183 -8.29 2.80 -11.84
CA PRO A 183 -7.41 3.38 -12.85
C PRO A 183 -7.70 4.84 -13.19
N ASP A 184 -8.93 5.29 -12.95
CA ASP A 184 -9.39 6.68 -13.13
C ASP A 184 -9.09 7.59 -11.92
N ALA A 185 -8.47 7.05 -10.87
CA ALA A 185 -8.19 7.80 -9.66
C ALA A 185 -7.12 8.89 -9.87
N THR A 186 -7.36 10.05 -9.26
CA THR A 186 -6.38 11.13 -9.12
C THR A 186 -6.36 11.62 -7.69
N ILE A 187 -5.19 11.54 -7.04
CA ILE A 187 -5.01 11.77 -5.61
C ILE A 187 -4.05 12.94 -5.41
N GLY A 188 -4.39 13.91 -4.55
CA GLY A 188 -3.46 15.01 -4.27
C GLY A 188 -3.84 15.88 -3.08
N MET A 189 -2.84 16.45 -2.40
CA MET A 189 -3.07 17.33 -1.25
C MET A 189 -3.75 18.66 -1.63
N GLY A 190 -3.75 19.04 -2.90
CA GLY A 190 -4.49 20.18 -3.42
C GLY A 190 -5.17 19.84 -4.73
N GLY A 191 -6.43 20.24 -4.89
CA GLY A 191 -7.12 20.17 -6.18
C GLY A 191 -6.75 21.34 -7.10
N PRO A 192 -7.17 21.33 -8.38
CA PRO A 192 -6.81 22.36 -9.36
C PRO A 192 -7.02 23.80 -8.90
N ALA A 193 -8.14 24.09 -8.22
CA ALA A 193 -8.44 25.43 -7.72
C ALA A 193 -7.45 25.89 -6.63
N MET A 194 -6.97 24.97 -5.78
CA MET A 194 -5.97 25.28 -4.76
C MET A 194 -4.60 25.51 -5.39
N ILE A 195 -4.24 24.72 -6.41
CA ILE A 195 -2.99 24.86 -7.16
C ILE A 195 -2.96 26.21 -7.89
N GLU A 196 -4.04 26.55 -8.61
CA GLU A 196 -4.16 27.84 -9.29
C GLU A 196 -4.18 29.00 -8.29
N GLY A 197 -4.94 28.86 -7.18
CA GLY A 197 -4.98 29.85 -6.11
C GLY A 197 -3.63 30.11 -5.46
N GLY A 198 -2.74 29.12 -5.44
CA GLY A 198 -1.35 29.23 -4.99
C GLY A 198 -0.36 29.76 -6.04
N GLY A 199 -0.82 30.10 -7.25
CA GLY A 199 0.02 30.64 -8.31
C GLY A 199 0.90 29.59 -9.00
N LEU A 200 0.61 28.30 -8.83
CA LEU A 200 1.42 27.19 -9.39
C LEU A 200 1.04 26.81 -10.81
N GLY A 201 0.07 27.50 -11.41
CA GLY A 201 -0.43 27.26 -12.76
C GLY A 201 -1.81 26.60 -12.78
N ARG A 202 -2.27 26.27 -13.99
CA ARG A 202 -3.58 25.65 -14.23
C ARG A 202 -3.39 24.21 -14.70
N PHE A 203 -4.06 23.29 -14.01
CA PHE A 203 -4.00 21.86 -14.29
C PHE A 203 -5.41 21.29 -14.35
N ARG A 204 -5.59 20.25 -15.14
CA ARG A 204 -6.80 19.42 -15.08
C ARG A 204 -6.71 18.51 -13.84
N PRO A 205 -7.84 18.10 -13.25
CA PRO A 205 -7.85 17.14 -12.14
C PRO A 205 -7.02 15.88 -12.40
N GLU A 206 -7.05 15.37 -13.64
CA GLU A 206 -6.37 14.15 -14.08
C GLU A 206 -4.83 14.31 -14.10
N GLU A 207 -4.33 15.55 -14.08
CA GLU A 207 -2.89 15.87 -14.12
C GLU A 207 -2.29 16.06 -12.71
N VAL A 208 -3.12 16.10 -11.66
CA VAL A 208 -2.67 16.42 -10.30
C VAL A 208 -1.90 15.26 -9.68
N GLY A 209 -2.47 14.06 -9.71
CA GLY A 209 -1.82 12.87 -9.17
C GLY A 209 -2.44 11.60 -9.73
N PRO A 210 -2.26 11.34 -11.04
CA PRO A 210 -2.77 10.14 -11.68
C PRO A 210 -2.11 8.87 -11.10
N VAL A 211 -2.77 7.72 -11.27
CA VAL A 211 -2.26 6.42 -10.80
C VAL A 211 -0.85 6.09 -11.30
N SER A 212 -0.51 6.52 -12.52
CA SER A 212 0.82 6.35 -13.13
C SER A 212 1.96 7.05 -12.36
N VAL A 213 1.62 8.00 -11.49
CA VAL A 213 2.55 8.68 -10.58
C VAL A 213 2.41 8.12 -9.17
N GLN A 214 1.18 7.93 -8.69
CA GLN A 214 0.89 7.59 -7.30
C GLN A 214 1.14 6.11 -6.94
N ALA A 215 1.13 5.19 -7.92
CA ALA A 215 1.53 3.81 -7.69
C ALA A 215 3.05 3.66 -7.54
N PRO A 216 3.90 4.12 -8.48
CA PRO A 216 5.35 3.93 -8.37
C PRO A 216 6.00 4.77 -7.28
N ASN A 217 5.34 5.81 -6.77
CA ASN A 217 5.83 6.60 -5.62
C ASN A 217 5.34 6.08 -4.26
N GLY A 218 4.61 4.96 -4.21
CA GLY A 218 4.21 4.30 -2.96
C GLY A 218 2.98 4.87 -2.26
N VAL A 219 2.26 5.83 -2.86
CA VAL A 219 0.99 6.32 -2.30
C VAL A 219 -0.13 5.30 -2.48
N ILE A 220 -0.17 4.59 -3.61
CA ILE A 220 -1.15 3.53 -3.89
C ILE A 220 -0.52 2.19 -3.52
N ASP A 221 -1.16 1.44 -2.62
CA ASP A 221 -0.73 0.10 -2.24
C ASP A 221 -1.31 -0.98 -3.16
N LEU A 222 -2.54 -0.79 -3.63
CA LEU A 222 -3.25 -1.71 -4.52
C LEU A 222 -3.98 -0.95 -5.64
N LEU A 223 -3.72 -1.34 -6.88
CA LEU A 223 -4.46 -0.86 -8.05
C LEU A 223 -5.51 -1.91 -8.43
N ALA A 224 -6.79 -1.56 -8.31
CA ALA A 224 -7.91 -2.38 -8.73
C ALA A 224 -8.34 -2.02 -10.16
N ASP A 225 -8.97 -2.97 -10.87
CA ASP A 225 -9.45 -2.74 -12.24
C ASP A 225 -10.65 -1.78 -12.31
N ASP A 226 -11.52 -1.86 -11.31
CA ASP A 226 -12.76 -1.08 -11.19
C ASP A 226 -13.22 -0.96 -9.72
N ASP A 227 -14.29 -0.21 -9.49
CA ASP A 227 -14.87 0.00 -8.15
C ASP A 227 -15.22 -1.32 -7.45
N ALA A 228 -15.77 -2.28 -8.20
CA ALA A 228 -16.13 -3.59 -7.65
C ALA A 228 -14.87 -4.38 -7.24
N GLY A 229 -13.80 -4.28 -8.03
CA GLY A 229 -12.47 -4.81 -7.75
C GLY A 229 -11.86 -4.18 -6.52
N ALA A 230 -12.01 -2.87 -6.33
CA ALA A 230 -11.52 -2.18 -5.15
C ALA A 230 -12.22 -2.68 -3.88
N VAL A 231 -13.54 -2.93 -3.93
CA VAL A 231 -14.29 -3.54 -2.82
C VAL A 231 -13.86 -4.99 -2.56
N ARG A 232 -13.63 -5.79 -3.62
CA ARG A 232 -13.10 -7.16 -3.47
C ARG A 232 -11.71 -7.17 -2.83
N ALA A 233 -10.83 -6.26 -3.25
CA ALA A 233 -9.49 -6.10 -2.68
C ALA A 233 -9.56 -5.70 -1.20
N ALA A 234 -10.44 -4.75 -0.84
CA ALA A 234 -10.68 -4.35 0.54
C ALA A 234 -11.16 -5.51 1.42
N ARG A 235 -12.12 -6.31 0.94
CA ARG A 235 -12.59 -7.52 1.66
C ARG A 235 -11.47 -8.54 1.85
N THR A 236 -10.67 -8.75 0.81
CA THR A 236 -9.54 -9.68 0.86
C THR A 236 -8.50 -9.20 1.87
N TYR A 237 -8.13 -7.92 1.83
CA TYR A 237 -7.24 -7.29 2.80
C TYR A 237 -7.74 -7.45 4.24
N LEU A 238 -9.01 -7.11 4.50
CA LEU A 238 -9.58 -7.24 5.85
C LEU A 238 -9.58 -8.68 6.36
N SER A 239 -9.73 -9.67 5.47
CA SER A 239 -9.77 -11.08 5.88
C SER A 239 -8.52 -11.55 6.63
N TYR A 240 -7.33 -10.99 6.35
CA TYR A 240 -6.09 -11.38 7.04
C TYR A 240 -6.08 -10.98 8.50
N PHE A 241 -6.92 -10.02 8.91
CA PHE A 241 -7.04 -9.55 10.29
C PHE A 241 -8.26 -10.14 11.02
N GLN A 242 -8.98 -11.08 10.39
CA GLN A 242 -10.17 -11.73 10.94
C GLN A 242 -9.93 -13.15 11.44
N GLY A 243 -8.67 -13.61 11.45
CA GLY A 243 -8.27 -14.93 11.93
C GLY A 243 -7.91 -15.92 10.81
N ALA A 244 -7.77 -17.19 11.20
CA ALA A 244 -7.44 -18.28 10.30
C ALA A 244 -8.63 -18.66 9.40
N ALA A 245 -8.34 -19.14 8.19
CA ALA A 245 -9.31 -19.76 7.30
C ALA A 245 -9.34 -21.27 7.54
N ASP A 246 -10.53 -21.86 7.64
CA ASP A 246 -10.69 -23.29 7.87
C ASP A 246 -10.39 -24.13 6.62
N ASP A 247 -10.83 -23.65 5.46
CA ASP A 247 -10.63 -24.31 4.17
C ASP A 247 -9.47 -23.66 3.41
N TRP A 248 -8.47 -24.48 3.05
CA TRP A 248 -7.32 -24.05 2.27
C TRP A 248 -6.79 -25.18 1.39
N GLU A 249 -6.13 -24.80 0.30
CA GLU A 249 -5.44 -25.71 -0.62
C GLU A 249 -4.01 -25.24 -0.82
N GLN A 250 -3.09 -26.17 -1.10
CA GLN A 250 -1.69 -25.84 -1.39
C GLN A 250 -1.25 -26.45 -2.72
N ALA A 251 -0.33 -25.79 -3.41
CA ALA A 251 0.34 -26.37 -4.57
C ALA A 251 1.26 -27.54 -4.17
N ASP A 252 1.74 -28.28 -5.17
CA ASP A 252 2.78 -29.29 -4.96
C ASP A 252 4.11 -28.61 -4.57
N GLN A 253 4.47 -28.76 -3.29
CA GLN A 253 5.65 -28.11 -2.71
C GLN A 253 6.97 -28.57 -3.34
N ARG A 254 7.00 -29.71 -4.03
CA ARG A 254 8.20 -30.18 -4.75
C ARG A 254 8.62 -29.22 -5.86
N ALA A 255 7.71 -28.39 -6.36
CA ALA A 255 8.02 -27.34 -7.34
C ALA A 255 9.07 -26.33 -6.80
N LEU A 256 9.11 -26.09 -5.48
CA LEU A 256 10.07 -25.17 -4.85
C LEU A 256 11.53 -25.57 -5.08
N ARG A 257 11.80 -26.86 -5.25
CA ARG A 257 13.15 -27.39 -5.54
C ARG A 257 13.72 -26.88 -6.87
N HIS A 258 12.89 -26.32 -7.73
CA HIS A 258 13.25 -25.89 -9.08
C HIS A 258 13.08 -24.39 -9.33
N VAL A 259 12.55 -23.63 -8.36
CA VAL A 259 12.34 -22.18 -8.52
C VAL A 259 13.66 -21.43 -8.55
N VAL A 260 14.57 -21.75 -7.62
CA VAL A 260 15.90 -21.15 -7.57
C VAL A 260 16.85 -21.92 -8.50
N PRO A 261 17.45 -21.28 -9.52
CA PRO A 261 18.39 -21.95 -10.41
C PRO A 261 19.68 -22.32 -9.69
N GLU A 262 20.26 -23.48 -10.02
CA GLU A 262 21.59 -23.89 -9.52
C GLU A 262 22.70 -22.90 -9.90
N SER A 263 22.57 -22.25 -11.06
CA SER A 263 23.48 -21.18 -11.47
C SER A 263 23.30 -19.94 -10.59
N ARG A 264 24.31 -19.63 -9.76
CA ARG A 264 24.30 -18.51 -8.80
C ARG A 264 24.03 -17.13 -9.39
N VAL A 265 24.33 -16.91 -10.67
CA VAL A 265 24.12 -15.63 -11.37
C VAL A 265 22.79 -15.53 -12.12
N ARG A 266 22.02 -16.64 -12.22
CA ARG A 266 20.77 -16.64 -12.97
C ARG A 266 19.64 -16.10 -12.10
N VAL A 267 18.93 -15.09 -12.60
CA VAL A 267 17.74 -14.51 -11.97
C VAL A 267 16.54 -15.47 -12.11
N TYR A 268 15.62 -15.42 -11.16
CA TYR A 268 14.33 -16.12 -11.19
C TYR A 268 13.21 -15.17 -10.70
N ASP A 269 11.95 -15.56 -10.90
CA ASP A 269 10.82 -14.83 -10.36
C ASP A 269 10.53 -15.26 -8.92
N ILE A 270 10.73 -14.35 -7.97
CA ILE A 270 10.44 -14.60 -6.56
C ILE A 270 8.96 -14.88 -6.30
N ARG A 271 8.05 -14.35 -7.13
CA ARG A 271 6.61 -14.59 -6.98
C ARG A 271 6.25 -16.05 -7.19
N ALA A 272 6.96 -16.76 -8.05
CA ALA A 272 6.77 -18.20 -8.22
C ALA A 272 7.08 -18.99 -6.93
N ALA A 273 8.04 -18.55 -6.11
CA ALA A 273 8.27 -19.17 -4.80
C ALA A 273 7.15 -18.82 -3.81
N ILE A 274 6.74 -17.55 -3.77
CA ILE A 274 5.67 -17.05 -2.89
C ILE A 274 4.36 -17.78 -3.17
N ASP A 275 3.96 -17.90 -4.43
CA ASP A 275 2.70 -18.54 -4.85
C ASP A 275 2.65 -20.03 -4.49
N VAL A 276 3.79 -20.73 -4.50
CA VAL A 276 3.86 -22.14 -4.12
C VAL A 276 3.90 -22.31 -2.61
N ILE A 277 4.61 -21.43 -1.87
CA ILE A 277 4.68 -21.48 -0.40
C ILE A 277 3.33 -21.13 0.22
N ALA A 278 2.62 -20.14 -0.31
CA ALA A 278 1.33 -19.69 0.22
C ALA A 278 0.19 -20.68 -0.11
N ASP A 279 -0.92 -20.56 0.61
CA ASP A 279 -2.16 -21.22 0.24
C ASP A 279 -2.67 -20.66 -1.10
N THR A 280 -3.27 -21.52 -1.91
CA THR A 280 -3.73 -21.19 -3.27
C THR A 280 -4.72 -20.03 -3.23
N GLY A 281 -4.42 -18.96 -3.98
CA GLY A 281 -5.27 -17.76 -4.05
C GLY A 281 -5.20 -16.85 -2.82
N SER A 282 -4.29 -17.10 -1.88
CA SER A 282 -4.14 -16.31 -0.65
C SER A 282 -3.08 -15.20 -0.72
N VAL A 283 -2.44 -14.97 -1.87
CA VAL A 283 -1.40 -13.94 -1.99
C VAL A 283 -2.05 -12.59 -2.33
N LEU A 284 -1.88 -11.60 -1.46
CA LEU A 284 -2.21 -10.20 -1.71
C LEU A 284 -0.94 -9.34 -1.63
N GLU A 285 -0.28 -9.12 -2.77
CA GLU A 285 0.92 -8.28 -2.86
C GLU A 285 0.56 -6.78 -2.73
N LEU A 286 1.24 -6.09 -1.82
CA LEU A 286 1.06 -4.66 -1.53
C LEU A 286 2.23 -3.82 -2.08
N ARG A 287 1.93 -2.60 -2.53
CA ARG A 287 2.89 -1.64 -3.12
C ARG A 287 3.76 -2.26 -4.21
N ARG A 288 3.18 -3.05 -5.12
CA ARG A 288 3.93 -3.78 -6.16
C ARG A 288 4.86 -2.88 -6.99
N ASP A 289 4.44 -1.65 -7.26
CA ASP A 289 5.16 -0.70 -8.13
C ASP A 289 6.16 0.21 -7.40
N PHE A 290 6.19 0.19 -6.07
CA PHE A 290 7.12 0.96 -5.24
C PHE A 290 8.11 0.04 -4.55
N GLY A 291 9.36 0.49 -4.36
CA GLY A 291 10.39 -0.28 -3.66
C GLY A 291 10.55 -1.70 -4.22
N VAL A 292 10.56 -1.82 -5.56
CA VAL A 292 10.43 -3.11 -6.31
C VAL A 292 11.52 -4.14 -6.01
N GLY A 293 12.59 -3.73 -5.29
CA GLY A 293 13.62 -4.62 -4.75
C GLY A 293 13.14 -5.57 -3.67
N ILE A 294 12.01 -5.27 -3.01
CA ILE A 294 11.36 -6.15 -2.04
C ILE A 294 9.87 -6.28 -2.38
N SER A 295 9.41 -7.53 -2.48
CA SER A 295 7.98 -7.86 -2.47
C SER A 295 7.48 -7.92 -1.03
N THR A 296 6.33 -7.29 -0.77
CA THR A 296 5.60 -7.34 0.50
C THR A 296 4.21 -7.85 0.21
N ALA A 297 3.77 -8.92 0.87
CA ALA A 297 2.48 -9.53 0.64
C ALA A 297 1.83 -10.00 1.93
N LEU A 298 0.51 -9.89 2.03
CA LEU A 298 -0.25 -10.66 2.99
C LEU A 298 -0.53 -12.03 2.37
N VAL A 299 -0.28 -13.10 3.12
CA VAL A 299 -0.42 -14.48 2.66
C VAL A 299 -1.12 -15.34 3.71
N ARG A 300 -1.54 -16.55 3.33
CA ARG A 300 -1.88 -17.60 4.28
C ARG A 300 -0.97 -18.82 4.11
N VAL A 301 -0.67 -19.49 5.21
CA VAL A 301 -0.05 -20.81 5.25
C VAL A 301 -0.85 -21.66 6.21
N GLU A 302 -1.48 -22.72 5.69
CA GLU A 302 -2.39 -23.58 6.45
C GLU A 302 -3.55 -22.78 7.08
N GLY A 303 -4.11 -21.85 6.30
CA GLY A 303 -5.19 -20.95 6.70
C GLY A 303 -4.76 -19.77 7.58
N ARG A 304 -3.57 -19.82 8.20
CA ARG A 304 -3.09 -18.80 9.14
C ARG A 304 -2.59 -17.55 8.39
N PRO A 305 -3.07 -16.34 8.71
CA PRO A 305 -2.64 -15.12 8.03
C PRO A 305 -1.23 -14.69 8.49
N MET A 306 -0.43 -14.21 7.53
CA MET A 306 0.97 -13.83 7.76
C MET A 306 1.36 -12.65 6.87
N GLY A 307 2.33 -11.87 7.32
CA GLY A 307 3.09 -10.99 6.45
C GLY A 307 4.22 -11.76 5.77
N LEU A 308 4.50 -11.47 4.50
CA LEU A 308 5.63 -12.03 3.78
C LEU A 308 6.47 -10.91 3.16
N VAL A 309 7.78 -10.96 3.37
CA VAL A 309 8.77 -10.09 2.72
C VAL A 309 9.75 -10.92 1.93
N ALA A 310 10.10 -10.50 0.71
CA ALA A 310 11.02 -11.26 -0.13
C ALA A 310 11.87 -10.36 -1.02
N ASN A 311 13.17 -10.63 -1.14
CA ASN A 311 14.02 -9.91 -2.08
C ASN A 311 13.65 -10.27 -3.53
N ASN A 312 13.64 -9.28 -4.41
CA ASN A 312 13.44 -9.48 -5.85
C ASN A 312 14.81 -9.53 -6.56
N PRO A 313 15.35 -10.72 -6.90
CA PRO A 313 16.67 -10.83 -7.51
C PRO A 313 16.74 -10.21 -8.91
N ALA A 314 15.61 -9.90 -9.56
CA ALA A 314 15.58 -9.20 -10.85
C ALA A 314 15.87 -7.69 -10.71
N HIS A 315 15.77 -7.13 -9.51
CA HIS A 315 16.07 -5.72 -9.24
C HIS A 315 17.40 -5.60 -8.50
N LEU A 316 18.39 -4.99 -9.14
CA LEU A 316 19.73 -4.77 -8.54
C LEU A 316 20.35 -6.07 -7.96
N GLY A 317 20.03 -7.22 -8.56
CA GLY A 317 20.46 -8.52 -8.06
C GLY A 317 19.89 -8.90 -6.69
N GLY A 318 18.81 -8.27 -6.21
CA GLY A 318 18.23 -8.46 -4.88
C GLY A 318 18.78 -7.53 -3.81
N ALA A 319 19.61 -6.54 -4.19
CA ALA A 319 20.11 -5.54 -3.26
C ALA A 319 18.95 -4.71 -2.68
N ILE A 320 19.07 -4.35 -1.40
CA ILE A 320 18.09 -3.52 -0.71
C ILE A 320 18.48 -2.05 -0.91
N ASP A 321 17.68 -1.33 -1.70
CA ASP A 321 17.83 0.12 -1.90
C ASP A 321 16.91 0.92 -0.98
N ARG A 322 16.95 2.25 -1.08
CA ARG A 322 16.23 3.18 -0.20
C ARG A 322 14.73 2.86 -0.14
N ASP A 323 14.10 2.76 -1.30
CA ASP A 323 12.65 2.62 -1.41
C ASP A 323 12.20 1.22 -0.96
N ALA A 324 12.99 0.18 -1.25
CA ALA A 324 12.74 -1.17 -0.73
C ALA A 324 12.88 -1.23 0.80
N ALA A 325 13.86 -0.53 1.38
CA ALA A 325 14.03 -0.46 2.83
C ALA A 325 12.86 0.25 3.52
N ASP A 326 12.39 1.38 2.98
CA ASP A 326 11.20 2.06 3.51
C ASP A 326 9.95 1.19 3.41
N LYS A 327 9.72 0.59 2.24
CA LYS A 327 8.60 -0.32 2.01
C LYS A 327 8.58 -1.48 3.01
N MET A 328 9.72 -2.16 3.18
CA MET A 328 9.83 -3.27 4.11
C MET A 328 9.65 -2.81 5.56
N ALA A 329 10.27 -1.70 5.97
CA ALA A 329 10.13 -1.16 7.31
C ALA A 329 8.66 -0.88 7.64
N ARG A 330 7.93 -0.18 6.77
CA ARG A 330 6.50 0.10 6.96
C ARG A 330 5.67 -1.17 7.04
N PHE A 331 5.91 -2.13 6.15
CA PHE A 331 5.18 -3.39 6.12
C PHE A 331 5.38 -4.24 7.38
N LEU A 332 6.60 -4.26 7.93
CA LEU A 332 6.88 -4.87 9.22
C LEU A 332 6.09 -4.20 10.36
N GLN A 333 5.96 -2.87 10.35
CA GLN A 333 5.15 -2.15 11.33
C GLN A 333 3.66 -2.48 11.22
N LEU A 334 3.15 -2.64 9.99
CA LEU A 334 1.76 -3.08 9.74
C LEU A 334 1.50 -4.47 10.34
N CYS A 335 2.41 -5.41 10.08
CA CYS A 335 2.30 -6.77 10.60
C CYS A 335 2.35 -6.79 12.14
N ASP A 336 3.31 -6.05 12.71
CA ASP A 336 3.48 -5.93 14.16
C ASP A 336 2.26 -5.29 14.86
N ALA A 337 1.74 -4.19 14.30
CA ALA A 337 0.60 -3.49 14.89
C ALA A 337 -0.67 -4.35 14.93
N HIS A 338 -0.85 -5.23 13.93
CA HIS A 338 -2.04 -6.05 13.78
C HIS A 338 -1.82 -7.54 14.10
N GLY A 339 -0.69 -7.90 14.73
CA GLY A 339 -0.45 -9.25 15.25
C GLY A 339 -0.18 -10.32 14.19
N LEU A 340 0.28 -9.95 13.00
CA LEU A 340 0.62 -10.91 11.94
C LEU A 340 2.08 -11.38 12.07
N PRO A 341 2.35 -12.70 12.15
CA PRO A 341 3.71 -13.21 12.11
C PRO A 341 4.30 -12.96 10.71
N VAL A 342 5.63 -12.88 10.62
CA VAL A 342 6.32 -12.52 9.37
C VAL A 342 7.15 -13.69 8.84
N VAL A 343 7.02 -13.99 7.56
CA VAL A 343 7.93 -14.87 6.81
C VAL A 343 8.85 -14.01 5.96
N SER A 344 10.16 -14.21 6.08
CA SER A 344 11.18 -13.46 5.35
C SER A 344 11.96 -14.36 4.42
N LEU A 345 11.77 -14.19 3.11
CA LEU A 345 12.47 -14.93 2.07
C LEU A 345 13.70 -14.14 1.60
N CYS A 346 14.88 -14.58 2.03
CA CYS A 346 16.13 -13.86 1.84
C CYS A 346 16.89 -14.36 0.60
N ASP A 347 17.12 -13.46 -0.37
CA ASP A 347 18.02 -13.65 -1.51
C ASP A 347 18.67 -12.31 -1.87
N THR A 348 19.51 -11.79 -0.96
CA THR A 348 20.12 -10.47 -1.07
C THR A 348 21.65 -10.49 -1.02
N PRO A 349 22.33 -9.71 -1.90
CA PRO A 349 23.74 -9.37 -1.77
C PRO A 349 24.02 -8.35 -0.66
N GLY A 350 22.99 -7.85 0.03
CA GLY A 350 23.07 -6.85 1.07
C GLY A 350 22.42 -5.52 0.65
N PHE A 351 22.80 -4.45 1.35
CA PHE A 351 22.36 -3.10 1.00
C PHE A 351 23.00 -2.61 -0.29
N MET A 352 22.26 -1.77 -1.03
CA MET A 352 22.84 -1.00 -2.13
C MET A 352 23.88 -0.03 -1.59
N VAL A 353 25.03 0.07 -2.26
CA VAL A 353 26.16 0.91 -1.86
C VAL A 353 26.63 1.80 -3.00
N GLY A 354 27.36 2.85 -2.65
CA GLY A 354 28.03 3.74 -3.60
C GLY A 354 27.62 5.20 -3.41
N PRO A 355 28.44 6.16 -3.88
CA PRO A 355 28.21 7.58 -3.62
C PRO A 355 26.82 8.09 -4.06
N ASP A 356 26.27 7.55 -5.14
CA ASP A 356 24.93 7.92 -5.62
C ASP A 356 23.82 7.45 -4.68
N ALA A 357 23.93 6.24 -4.12
CA ALA A 357 22.99 5.73 -3.13
C ALA A 357 23.03 6.60 -1.87
N GLU A 358 24.23 6.94 -1.39
CA GLU A 358 24.44 7.75 -0.18
C GLU A 358 23.85 9.17 -0.26
N ARG A 359 23.76 9.75 -1.46
CA ARG A 359 23.09 11.06 -1.68
C ARG A 359 21.61 11.06 -1.30
N THR A 360 21.00 9.89 -1.19
CA THR A 360 19.58 9.71 -0.86
C THR A 360 19.35 9.33 0.60
N ALA A 361 20.35 9.54 1.47
CA ALA A 361 20.29 9.29 2.91
C ALA A 361 20.05 7.81 3.29
N THR A 362 20.59 6.88 2.49
CA THR A 362 20.52 5.42 2.69
C THR A 362 20.85 4.98 4.11
N VAL A 363 21.82 5.62 4.78
CA VAL A 363 22.12 5.36 6.19
C VAL A 363 20.87 5.40 7.07
N ARG A 364 20.02 6.43 6.94
CA ARG A 364 18.77 6.55 7.74
C ARG A 364 17.71 5.56 7.29
N HIS A 365 17.50 5.39 5.99
CA HIS A 365 16.48 4.48 5.46
C HIS A 365 16.79 3.01 5.81
N PHE A 366 18.04 2.57 5.69
CA PHE A 366 18.47 1.24 6.11
C PHE A 366 18.40 1.06 7.63
N SER A 367 18.69 2.12 8.40
CA SER A 367 18.56 2.08 9.87
C SER A 367 17.12 1.83 10.32
N ARG A 368 16.10 2.23 9.54
CA ARG A 368 14.69 1.94 9.86
C ARG A 368 14.43 0.44 9.97
N LEU A 369 15.10 -0.39 9.16
CA LEU A 369 14.94 -1.85 9.22
C LEU A 369 15.49 -2.43 10.53
N PHE A 370 16.65 -1.96 10.99
CA PHE A 370 17.20 -2.41 12.27
C PHE A 370 16.36 -1.96 13.47
N VAL A 371 15.92 -0.69 13.47
CA VAL A 371 15.07 -0.16 14.54
C VAL A 371 13.71 -0.87 14.55
N THR A 372 13.10 -1.10 13.38
CA THR A 372 11.81 -1.77 13.29
C THR A 372 11.95 -3.25 13.66
N GLY A 373 12.88 -3.97 13.03
CA GLY A 373 13.12 -5.40 13.25
C GLY A 373 13.43 -5.75 14.70
N ALA A 374 14.29 -4.97 15.37
CA ALA A 374 14.65 -5.19 16.77
C ALA A 374 13.51 -4.91 17.77
N ASN A 375 12.43 -4.27 17.33
CA ASN A 375 11.27 -3.93 18.16
C ASN A 375 9.98 -4.64 17.71
N LEU A 376 10.08 -5.69 16.89
CA LEU A 376 8.93 -6.53 16.56
C LEU A 376 8.51 -7.35 17.78
N SER A 377 7.21 -7.34 18.06
CA SER A 377 6.55 -8.19 19.05
C SER A 377 6.01 -9.49 18.45
N VAL A 378 5.78 -9.49 17.14
CA VAL A 378 5.38 -10.66 16.34
C VAL A 378 6.61 -11.48 15.92
N PRO A 379 6.52 -12.82 15.88
CA PRO A 379 7.64 -13.65 15.47
C PRO A 379 7.92 -13.52 13.97
N ILE A 380 9.20 -13.61 13.62
CA ILE A 380 9.69 -13.71 12.24
C ILE A 380 10.30 -15.10 12.00
N VAL A 381 10.05 -15.69 10.82
CA VAL A 381 10.72 -16.89 10.31
C VAL A 381 11.50 -16.49 9.07
N ALA A 382 12.82 -16.68 9.09
CA ALA A 382 13.68 -16.32 7.97
C ALA A 382 14.08 -17.58 7.19
N VAL A 383 14.02 -17.51 5.85
CA VAL A 383 14.44 -18.58 4.94
C VAL A 383 15.39 -17.99 3.90
N VAL A 384 16.67 -18.37 3.98
CA VAL A 384 17.66 -18.01 2.96
C VAL A 384 17.46 -18.91 1.75
N LEU A 385 16.90 -18.35 0.68
CA LEU A 385 16.65 -19.07 -0.58
C LEU A 385 17.95 -19.30 -1.34
N ARG A 386 18.80 -18.28 -1.40
CA ARG A 386 20.11 -18.33 -2.05
C ARG A 386 21.09 -17.39 -1.37
N LYS A 387 21.05 -16.08 -1.59
CA LYS A 387 22.05 -15.16 -1.02
C LYS A 387 21.64 -14.59 0.34
N GLY A 388 22.51 -14.71 1.33
CA GLY A 388 22.37 -14.08 2.65
C GLY A 388 23.63 -13.31 3.01
N TYR A 389 23.86 -12.15 2.39
CA TYR A 389 25.07 -11.35 2.61
C TYR A 389 24.90 -10.07 3.42
N GLY A 390 25.84 -9.88 4.35
CA GLY A 390 26.08 -8.64 5.08
C GLY A 390 24.88 -8.10 5.87
N LEU A 391 24.94 -6.80 6.15
CA LEU A 391 23.95 -6.10 6.96
C LEU A 391 22.54 -6.14 6.34
N GLY A 392 22.42 -6.23 5.01
CA GLY A 392 21.12 -6.35 4.35
C GLY A 392 20.43 -7.69 4.65
N ALA A 393 21.17 -8.80 4.66
CA ALA A 393 20.63 -10.10 5.08
C ALA A 393 20.26 -10.11 6.56
N GLN A 394 21.08 -9.50 7.42
CA GLN A 394 20.73 -9.33 8.84
C GLN A 394 19.43 -8.52 9.00
N ALA A 395 19.27 -7.44 8.25
CA ALA A 395 18.04 -6.64 8.25
C ALA A 395 16.82 -7.44 7.78
N MET A 396 16.95 -8.29 6.75
CA MET A 396 15.89 -9.22 6.33
C MET A 396 15.45 -10.16 7.45
N ALA A 397 16.35 -10.53 8.36
CA ALA A 397 16.09 -11.40 9.50
C ALA A 397 15.65 -10.66 10.77
N GLY A 398 15.31 -9.36 10.69
CA GLY A 398 14.92 -8.57 11.88
C GLY A 398 16.11 -7.97 12.65
N GLY A 399 17.31 -7.95 12.05
CA GLY A 399 18.52 -7.32 12.58
C GLY A 399 19.67 -8.31 12.86
N SER A 400 19.39 -9.61 12.91
CA SER A 400 20.37 -10.67 13.10
C SER A 400 19.77 -12.03 12.70
N PHE A 401 20.59 -13.00 12.28
CA PHE A 401 20.13 -14.39 12.05
C PHE A 401 19.76 -15.11 13.36
N ARG A 402 19.91 -14.47 14.52
CA ARG A 402 19.43 -14.95 15.82
C ARG A 402 18.11 -14.33 16.27
N ALA A 403 17.62 -13.30 15.58
CA ALA A 403 16.37 -12.63 15.93
C ALA A 403 15.11 -13.46 15.54
N PRO A 404 15.09 -14.20 14.41
CA PRO A 404 13.96 -15.05 14.05
C PRO A 404 13.69 -16.17 15.04
N ALA A 405 12.43 -16.63 15.08
CA ALA A 405 12.04 -17.87 15.75
C ALA A 405 12.70 -19.10 15.08
N ALA A 406 12.98 -19.01 13.78
CA ALA A 406 13.82 -19.94 13.04
C ALA A 406 14.50 -19.21 11.86
N THR A 407 15.78 -19.49 11.66
CA THR A 407 16.58 -19.05 10.50
C THR A 407 17.02 -20.28 9.72
N LEU A 408 16.30 -20.56 8.63
CA LEU A 408 16.46 -21.72 7.79
C LEU A 408 17.17 -21.33 6.48
N ALA A 409 17.69 -22.31 5.76
CA ALA A 409 18.15 -22.13 4.40
C ALA A 409 17.72 -23.27 3.48
N TRP A 410 17.54 -22.96 2.20
CA TRP A 410 17.50 -23.97 1.15
C TRP A 410 18.92 -24.47 0.83
N PRO A 411 19.07 -25.62 0.14
CA PRO A 411 20.40 -26.17 -0.18
C PRO A 411 21.22 -25.25 -1.09
N THR A 412 20.55 -24.36 -1.83
CA THR A 412 21.14 -23.31 -2.66
C THR A 412 21.68 -22.12 -1.86
N GLY A 413 21.48 -22.10 -0.54
CA GLY A 413 21.90 -21.02 0.34
C GLY A 413 23.41 -20.81 0.38
N GLU A 414 23.83 -19.55 0.30
CA GLU A 414 25.18 -19.04 0.50
C GLU A 414 25.10 -17.79 1.39
N VAL A 415 25.89 -17.77 2.48
CA VAL A 415 25.93 -16.68 3.46
C VAL A 415 27.33 -16.11 3.62
N GLY A 416 27.43 -14.87 4.11
CA GLY A 416 28.72 -14.26 4.40
C GLY A 416 28.62 -12.80 4.83
N GLY A 417 29.69 -12.27 5.42
CA GLY A 417 29.71 -10.88 5.91
C GLY A 417 29.60 -9.81 4.82
N MET A 418 29.93 -10.14 3.57
CA MET A 418 29.75 -9.30 2.38
C MET A 418 29.76 -10.18 1.13
N GLY A 419 29.49 -9.60 -0.06
CA GLY A 419 29.63 -10.33 -1.32
C GLY A 419 31.01 -10.94 -1.48
N LEU A 420 31.06 -12.23 -1.86
CA LEU A 420 32.28 -13.05 -1.83
C LEU A 420 33.40 -12.47 -2.70
N GLU A 421 33.07 -11.95 -3.88
CA GLU A 421 34.01 -11.32 -4.80
C GLU A 421 34.65 -10.07 -4.17
N GLY A 422 33.86 -9.28 -3.44
CA GLY A 422 34.34 -8.12 -2.70
C GLY A 422 35.27 -8.51 -1.56
N ALA A 423 34.90 -9.56 -0.81
CA ALA A 423 35.71 -10.09 0.29
C ALA A 423 37.09 -10.56 -0.20
N VAL A 424 37.16 -11.28 -1.32
CA VAL A 424 38.44 -11.73 -1.89
C VAL A 424 39.29 -10.55 -2.34
N ARG A 425 38.72 -9.60 -3.11
CA ARG A 425 39.44 -8.41 -3.61
C ARG A 425 39.97 -7.52 -2.50
N LEU A 426 39.26 -7.45 -1.37
CA LEU A 426 39.68 -6.63 -0.23
C LEU A 426 40.68 -7.37 0.66
N GLY A 427 40.40 -8.63 1.00
CA GLY A 427 41.19 -9.42 1.94
C GLY A 427 42.53 -9.89 1.37
N TYR A 428 42.59 -10.17 0.07
CA TYR A 428 43.78 -10.70 -0.61
C TYR A 428 44.38 -9.71 -1.62
N ARG A 429 44.13 -8.41 -1.43
CA ARG A 429 44.56 -7.38 -2.39
C ARG A 429 46.06 -7.43 -2.64
N ARG A 430 46.85 -7.51 -1.56
CA ARG A 430 48.32 -7.46 -1.64
C ARG A 430 48.87 -8.71 -2.34
N GLU A 431 48.33 -9.87 -2.02
CA GLU A 431 48.70 -11.15 -2.60
C GLU A 431 48.36 -11.20 -4.10
N LEU A 432 47.17 -10.72 -4.48
CA LEU A 432 46.75 -10.67 -5.88
C LEU A 432 47.52 -9.62 -6.69
N GLU A 433 47.80 -8.44 -6.13
CA GLU A 433 48.60 -7.39 -6.79
C GLU A 433 50.07 -7.79 -6.97
N ALA A 434 50.60 -8.68 -6.12
CA ALA A 434 51.95 -9.22 -6.24
C ALA A 434 52.12 -10.21 -7.41
N ILE A 435 51.03 -10.69 -8.01
CA ILE A 435 51.07 -11.59 -9.17
C ILE A 435 51.10 -10.76 -10.46
N GLU A 436 52.23 -10.78 -11.16
CA GLU A 436 52.44 -9.99 -12.39
C GLU A 436 51.65 -10.54 -13.59
N ASP A 437 51.58 -11.87 -13.74
CA ASP A 437 50.81 -12.51 -14.82
C ASP A 437 49.30 -12.35 -14.60
N PRO A 438 48.57 -11.65 -15.48
CA PRO A 438 47.13 -11.49 -15.36
C PRO A 438 46.36 -12.82 -15.33
N ALA A 439 46.84 -13.85 -16.04
CA ALA A 439 46.17 -15.15 -16.10
C ALA A 439 46.38 -15.95 -14.80
N GLU A 440 47.58 -15.92 -14.23
CA GLU A 440 47.86 -16.47 -12.90
C GLU A 440 47.08 -15.74 -11.81
N ARG A 441 47.02 -14.41 -11.85
CA ARG A 441 46.26 -13.61 -10.88
C ARG A 441 44.77 -13.93 -10.91
N GLN A 442 44.21 -14.10 -12.11
CA GLN A 442 42.81 -14.48 -12.27
C GLN A 442 42.54 -15.88 -11.71
N ARG A 443 43.43 -16.86 -11.98
CA ARG A 443 43.32 -18.21 -11.38
C ARG A 443 43.37 -18.18 -9.86
N ALA A 444 44.31 -17.43 -9.27
CA ALA A 444 44.41 -17.28 -7.82
C ALA A 444 43.15 -16.62 -7.22
N PHE A 445 42.61 -15.60 -7.90
CA PHE A 445 41.33 -14.99 -7.50
C PHE A 445 40.17 -15.99 -7.51
N ASP A 446 40.04 -16.77 -8.59
CA ASP A 446 38.98 -17.76 -8.75
C ASP A 446 39.09 -18.89 -7.72
N GLU A 447 40.31 -19.32 -7.38
CA GLU A 447 40.57 -20.30 -6.32
C GLU A 447 40.16 -19.78 -4.94
N LEU A 448 40.54 -18.55 -4.58
CA LEU A 448 40.15 -17.91 -3.32
C LEU A 448 38.63 -17.71 -3.24
N LEU A 449 38.00 -17.32 -4.35
CA LEU A 449 36.56 -17.19 -4.44
C LEU A 449 35.85 -18.52 -4.23
N ALA A 450 36.34 -19.60 -4.84
CA ALA A 450 35.80 -20.95 -4.64
C ALA A 450 35.93 -21.42 -3.18
N GLN A 451 37.03 -21.09 -2.50
CA GLN A 451 37.20 -21.38 -1.07
C GLN A 451 36.21 -20.60 -0.20
N GLN A 452 36.03 -19.29 -0.46
CA GLN A 452 35.05 -18.48 0.26
C GLN A 452 33.62 -18.98 0.03
N TYR A 453 33.31 -19.38 -1.21
CA TYR A 453 32.03 -20.00 -1.53
C TYR A 453 31.82 -21.29 -0.75
N ALA A 454 32.82 -22.19 -0.74
CA ALA A 454 32.74 -23.44 0.02
C ALA A 454 32.48 -23.22 1.52
N ARG A 455 33.09 -22.19 2.11
CA ARG A 455 32.85 -21.77 3.51
C ARG A 455 31.47 -21.16 3.72
N GLY A 456 30.99 -20.38 2.75
CA GLY A 456 29.69 -19.69 2.82
C GLY A 456 28.49 -20.59 2.52
N LYS A 457 28.67 -21.83 2.08
CA LYS A 457 27.56 -22.77 1.83
C LYS A 457 26.67 -22.92 3.07
N ALA A 458 25.36 -22.96 2.87
CA ALA A 458 24.38 -23.13 3.93
C ALA A 458 24.68 -24.32 4.84
N THR A 459 25.12 -25.46 4.27
CA THR A 459 25.47 -26.65 5.06
C THR A 459 26.66 -26.41 6.00
N ASN A 460 27.64 -25.59 5.59
CA ASN A 460 28.76 -25.23 6.45
C ASN A 460 28.30 -24.25 7.53
N ALA A 461 27.52 -23.23 7.16
CA ALA A 461 26.96 -22.26 8.10
C ALA A 461 26.06 -22.92 9.17
N ALA A 462 25.23 -23.90 8.79
CA ALA A 462 24.43 -24.69 9.73
C ALA A 462 25.29 -25.56 10.66
N SER A 463 26.41 -26.12 10.17
CA SER A 463 27.32 -26.93 10.99
C SER A 463 27.97 -26.16 12.15
N VAL A 464 28.04 -24.83 12.04
CA VAL A 464 28.51 -23.91 13.08
C VAL A 464 27.36 -23.11 13.72
N PHE A 465 26.12 -23.54 13.51
CA PHE A 465 24.89 -22.97 14.04
C PHE A 465 24.62 -21.51 13.66
N GLU A 466 25.17 -20.98 12.57
CA GLU A 466 24.76 -19.66 12.05
C GLU A 466 23.35 -19.70 11.44
N LEU A 467 22.92 -20.89 11.00
CA LEU A 467 21.58 -21.24 10.55
C LEU A 467 21.08 -22.40 11.44
N ASP A 468 19.76 -22.47 11.66
CA ASP A 468 19.16 -23.53 12.47
C ASP A 468 19.09 -24.85 11.71
N ASP A 469 18.79 -24.82 10.41
CA ASP A 469 18.80 -26.01 9.55
C ASP A 469 18.94 -25.66 8.06
N VAL A 470 19.36 -26.66 7.27
CA VAL A 470 19.27 -26.64 5.80
C VAL A 470 18.19 -27.61 5.37
N ILE A 471 17.07 -27.07 4.92
CA ILE A 471 15.85 -27.83 4.69
C ILE A 471 15.67 -28.17 3.20
N ASP A 472 14.94 -29.25 2.91
CA ASP A 472 14.36 -29.44 1.58
C ASP A 472 13.38 -28.29 1.30
N PRO A 473 13.48 -27.57 0.17
CA PRO A 473 12.54 -26.50 -0.17
C PRO A 473 11.06 -26.90 -0.04
N ALA A 474 10.74 -28.17 -0.31
CA ALA A 474 9.37 -28.69 -0.19
C ALA A 474 8.83 -28.73 1.24
N GLU A 475 9.69 -28.71 2.26
CA GLU A 475 9.30 -28.74 3.68
C GLU A 475 9.14 -27.32 4.28
N THR A 476 9.30 -26.27 3.48
CA THR A 476 9.27 -24.87 3.97
C THR A 476 8.00 -24.55 4.77
N ARG A 477 6.82 -24.94 4.27
CA ARG A 477 5.53 -24.73 4.96
C ARG A 477 5.46 -25.40 6.32
N ARG A 478 5.89 -26.67 6.39
CA ARG A 478 5.93 -27.43 7.64
C ARG A 478 6.80 -26.75 8.69
N TRP A 479 7.96 -26.24 8.29
CA TRP A 479 8.87 -25.55 9.19
C TRP A 479 8.33 -24.19 9.63
N ILE A 480 7.65 -23.45 8.75
CA ILE A 480 6.93 -22.23 9.11
C ILE A 480 5.87 -22.55 10.19
N GLY A 481 5.04 -23.57 9.97
CA GLY A 481 4.02 -24.00 10.93
C GLY A 481 4.62 -24.44 12.27
N THR A 482 5.74 -25.17 12.24
CA THR A 482 6.46 -25.64 13.42
C THR A 482 7.06 -24.48 14.23
N ALA A 483 7.77 -23.56 13.57
CA ALA A 483 8.38 -22.40 14.22
C ALA A 483 7.34 -21.47 14.87
N LEU A 484 6.10 -21.49 14.36
CA LEU A 484 5.00 -20.63 14.82
C LEU A 484 3.93 -21.40 15.59
N SER A 485 4.18 -22.64 16.01
CA SER A 485 3.15 -23.48 16.66
C SER A 485 2.70 -22.90 18.01
N GLY A 486 3.58 -22.18 18.70
CA GLY A 486 3.30 -21.51 19.97
C GLY A 486 2.79 -20.08 19.84
N TYR A 487 2.55 -19.57 18.62
CA TYR A 487 2.05 -18.22 18.40
C TYR A 487 0.54 -18.24 18.12
N ASP A 488 -0.23 -17.73 19.07
CA ASP A 488 -1.69 -17.76 19.14
C ASP A 488 -2.36 -16.57 18.40
N GLY A 489 -1.58 -15.75 17.69
CA GLY A 489 -2.10 -14.58 16.95
C GLY A 489 -2.44 -13.38 17.86
N ASP A 490 -2.47 -13.60 19.17
CA ASP A 490 -2.71 -12.56 20.16
C ASP A 490 -1.38 -12.11 20.75
N GLY A 491 -0.64 -11.30 19.98
CA GLY A 491 0.49 -10.49 20.49
C GLY A 491 0.15 -9.59 21.69
N ARG A 492 -1.06 -9.73 22.28
CA ARG A 492 -1.55 -9.18 23.55
C ARG A 492 -0.96 -9.89 24.79
N GLY A 493 -0.33 -11.06 24.64
CA GLY A 493 0.09 -11.91 25.76
C GLY A 493 1.40 -11.57 26.48
N GLY A 494 2.17 -10.57 26.03
CA GLY A 494 3.47 -10.21 26.60
C GLY A 494 3.58 -8.72 26.92
N SER A 495 4.32 -8.36 27.97
CA SER A 495 4.42 -7.03 28.62
C SER A 495 4.91 -5.84 27.77
N THR A 496 4.90 -5.92 26.44
CA THR A 496 5.23 -4.85 25.51
C THR A 496 3.95 -4.36 24.85
N GLY A 497 3.53 -3.13 25.14
CA GLY A 497 2.30 -2.55 24.58
C GLY A 497 2.28 -2.58 23.04
N ARG A 498 1.07 -2.63 22.48
CA ARG A 498 0.82 -2.56 21.03
C ARG A 498 1.61 -1.41 20.40
N ARG A 499 2.08 -1.62 19.18
CA ARG A 499 2.68 -0.56 18.38
C ARG A 499 1.71 0.63 18.30
N PRO A 500 2.12 1.85 18.68
CA PRO A 500 1.18 2.96 18.89
C PRO A 500 0.57 3.49 17.59
N PHE A 501 1.24 3.26 16.46
CA PHE A 501 0.78 3.60 15.12
C PHE A 501 1.58 2.82 14.06
N VAL A 502 1.00 2.70 12.87
CA VAL A 502 1.70 2.31 11.64
C VAL A 502 2.12 3.59 10.93
N ASP A 503 3.43 3.78 10.73
CA ASP A 503 3.94 4.92 9.95
C ASP A 503 3.35 4.89 8.52
N THR A 504 3.02 6.05 7.98
CA THR A 504 2.46 6.18 6.62
C THR A 504 3.48 5.88 5.53
N TRP A 505 4.79 5.94 5.85
CA TRP A 505 5.87 5.78 4.86
C TRP A 505 6.64 4.48 4.97
#